data_AF-A0A7C6TD91-F1
#
_entry.id   AF-A0A7C6TD91-F1
#
_cell.length_a   1.000
_cell.length_b   1.000
_cell.length_c   1.000
_cell.angle_alpha   90.00
_cell.angle_beta   90.00
_cell.angle_gamma   90.00
#
_symmetry.space_group_name_H-M   'P 1'
#
loop_
_entity.id
_entity.type
_entity.pdbx_description
1 polymer ?
#
loop_
_entity_poly.entity_id
_entity_poly.type
_entity_poly.pdbx_seq_one_letter_code
_entity_poly.pdbx_strand_id
1 'polypeptide(L)'
;MTSRERILTTLRHQEPGRVPFDLGSTKVTGIHRVAYERLRPALGLEPREAAISDLTQQLAAVDEDLLQALHVDTRGVASGDPAGWKPCIREEGRYRSFTDAWGLSRRMPR
;
A
#
# COMPACT_ATOMS: atom_id res chain seq x y z
N MET A 1 1.03 20.71 15.33
CA MET A 1 1.99 19.58 15.38
C MET A 1 2.18 19.02 13.97
N THR A 2 3.42 18.93 13.51
CA THR A 2 3.80 18.22 12.28
C THR A 2 3.61 16.70 12.42
N SER A 3 3.61 15.94 11.33
CA SER A 3 3.55 14.47 11.37
C SER A 3 4.68 13.86 12.18
N ARG A 4 5.90 14.38 12.01
CA ARG A 4 7.07 13.95 12.79
C ARG A 4 6.90 14.21 14.29
N GLU A 5 6.44 15.40 14.67
CA GLU A 5 6.17 15.74 16.07
C GLU A 5 5.10 14.81 16.67
N ARG A 6 4.01 14.58 15.94
CA ARG A 6 2.91 13.70 16.36
C ARG A 6 3.39 12.27 16.67
N ILE A 7 4.22 11.71 15.79
CA ILE A 7 4.82 10.38 15.99
C ILE A 7 5.73 10.39 17.22
N LEU A 8 6.65 11.36 17.34
CA LEU A 8 7.59 11.42 18.46
C LEU A 8 6.91 11.64 19.82
N THR A 9 5.85 12.46 19.88
CA THR A 9 5.02 12.63 21.09
C THR A 9 4.36 11.32 21.48
N THR A 10 3.76 10.61 20.52
CA THR A 10 3.11 9.32 20.76
C THR A 10 4.10 8.27 21.28
N LEU A 11 5.28 8.17 20.67
CA LEU A 11 6.35 7.26 21.09
C LEU A 11 6.91 7.55 22.48
N ARG A 12 6.71 8.77 22.99
CA ARG A 12 7.04 9.17 24.36
C ARG A 12 5.90 8.91 25.34
N HIS A 13 4.85 8.20 24.92
CA HIS A 13 3.63 7.94 25.70
C HIS A 13 2.94 9.22 26.17
N GLN A 14 3.00 10.28 25.36
CA GLN A 14 2.30 11.54 25.59
C GLN A 14 1.15 11.68 24.59
N GLU A 15 0.07 12.35 24.97
CA GLU A 15 -1.10 12.54 24.13
C GLU A 15 -0.81 13.52 22.98
N PRO A 16 -0.82 13.08 21.71
CA PRO A 16 -0.71 13.98 20.58
C PRO A 16 -2.05 14.65 20.27
N GLY A 17 -2.06 15.69 19.43
CA GLY A 17 -3.31 16.35 19.01
C GLY A 17 -4.29 15.46 18.21
N ARG A 18 -3.83 14.30 17.73
CA ARG A 18 -4.67 13.19 17.21
C ARG A 18 -3.84 11.92 17.12
N VAL A 19 -4.50 10.76 17.04
CA VAL A 19 -3.84 9.47 16.79
C VAL A 19 -3.00 9.54 15.50
N PRO A 20 -1.72 9.14 15.52
CA PRO A 20 -0.93 9.06 14.29
C PRO A 20 -1.52 8.06 13.31
N PHE A 21 -1.52 8.40 12.03
CA PHE A 21 -2.11 7.54 10.99
C PHE A 21 -1.05 7.05 10.00
N ASP A 22 -1.00 5.73 9.83
CA ASP A 22 -0.13 5.04 8.89
C ASP A 22 -0.94 4.40 7.76
N LEU A 23 -0.49 4.58 6.52
CA LEU A 23 -1.06 3.90 5.35
C LEU A 23 0.03 3.64 4.31
N GLY A 24 0.35 2.36 4.09
CA GLY A 24 1.27 1.94 3.03
C GLY A 24 2.75 2.13 3.33
N SER A 25 3.15 2.28 4.60
CA SER A 25 4.57 2.46 4.95
C SER A 25 5.35 1.14 5.02
N THR A 26 4.67 0.01 5.19
CA THR A 26 5.25 -1.33 5.27
C THR A 26 4.52 -2.29 4.32
N LYS A 27 5.10 -3.48 4.11
CA LYS A 27 4.47 -4.55 3.31
C LYS A 27 3.20 -5.15 3.93
N VAL A 28 2.88 -4.82 5.19
CA VAL A 28 1.68 -5.32 5.91
C VAL A 28 0.65 -4.22 6.16
N THR A 29 0.91 -3.01 5.67
CA THR A 29 0.01 -1.85 5.76
C THR A 29 -0.35 -1.43 4.36
N GLY A 30 -1.59 -1.02 4.13
CA GLY A 30 -1.99 -0.55 2.81
C GLY A 30 -3.50 -0.54 2.62
N ILE A 31 -3.91 -0.38 1.38
CA ILE A 31 -5.31 -0.40 0.96
C ILE A 31 -5.42 -1.29 -0.28
N HIS A 32 -6.42 -2.17 -0.29
CA HIS A 32 -6.69 -3.04 -1.43
C HIS A 32 -7.04 -2.18 -2.66
N ARG A 33 -6.61 -2.59 -3.86
CA ARG A 33 -6.77 -1.82 -5.12
C ARG A 33 -8.19 -1.30 -5.35
N VAL A 34 -9.19 -2.14 -5.12
CA VAL A 34 -10.62 -1.80 -5.30
C VAL A 34 -11.07 -0.71 -4.33
N ALA A 35 -10.59 -0.75 -3.07
CA ALA A 35 -10.94 0.26 -2.08
C ALA A 35 -10.24 1.58 -2.39
N TYR A 36 -8.97 1.54 -2.82
CA TYR A 36 -8.22 2.70 -3.27
C TYR A 36 -8.93 3.42 -4.44
N GLU A 37 -9.30 2.68 -5.49
CA GLU A 37 -9.95 3.22 -6.68
C GLU A 37 -11.29 3.88 -6.35
N ARG A 38 -12.05 3.32 -5.40
CA ARG A 38 -13.31 3.87 -4.92
C ARG A 38 -13.13 5.06 -3.96
N LEU A 39 -12.04 5.07 -3.20
CA LEU A 39 -11.77 6.12 -2.22
C LEU A 39 -11.36 7.44 -2.89
N ARG A 40 -10.65 7.39 -4.01
CA ARG A 40 -10.23 8.59 -4.76
C ARG A 40 -11.39 9.56 -5.05
N PRO A 41 -12.45 9.16 -5.79
CA PRO A 41 -13.56 10.07 -6.06
C PRO A 41 -14.33 10.46 -4.80
N ALA A 42 -14.39 9.60 -3.78
CA ALA A 42 -15.02 9.93 -2.50
C ALA A 42 -14.28 11.04 -1.73
N LEU A 43 -12.98 11.22 -1.98
CA LEU A 43 -12.15 12.31 -1.46
C LEU A 43 -12.05 13.51 -2.42
N GLY A 44 -12.78 13.49 -3.55
CA GLY A 44 -12.69 14.54 -4.57
C GLY A 44 -11.38 14.53 -5.37
N LEU A 45 -10.67 13.40 -5.40
CA LEU A 45 -9.46 13.21 -6.19
C LEU A 45 -9.79 12.58 -7.55
N GLU A 46 -8.97 12.91 -8.56
CA GLU A 46 -9.11 12.34 -9.91
C GLU A 46 -9.08 10.81 -9.86
N PRO A 47 -10.02 10.10 -10.52
CA PRO A 47 -10.00 8.65 -10.62
C PRO A 47 -8.71 8.13 -11.26
N ARG A 48 -8.12 7.09 -10.68
CA ARG A 48 -6.93 6.42 -11.21
C ARG A 48 -7.01 4.93 -10.94
N GLU A 49 -6.53 4.13 -11.88
CA GLU A 49 -6.28 2.70 -11.65
C GLU A 49 -5.13 2.54 -10.65
N ALA A 50 -5.27 1.59 -9.73
CA ALA A 50 -4.23 1.34 -8.74
C ALA A 50 -3.00 0.68 -9.37
N ALA A 51 -1.84 1.30 -9.26
CA ALA A 51 -0.57 0.58 -9.39
C ALA A 51 -0.47 -0.43 -8.23
N ILE A 52 0.00 -1.65 -8.49
CA ILE A 52 0.06 -2.71 -7.46
C ILE A 52 1.43 -2.74 -6.80
N SER A 53 1.46 -2.56 -5.47
CA SER A 53 2.68 -2.62 -4.65
C SER A 53 2.93 -4.01 -4.05
N ASP A 54 1.88 -4.81 -3.91
CA ASP A 54 1.93 -6.22 -3.50
C ASP A 54 0.86 -7.02 -4.25
N LEU A 55 1.31 -7.95 -5.10
CA LEU A 55 0.42 -8.78 -5.94
C LEU A 55 -0.39 -9.80 -5.12
N THR A 56 0.17 -10.34 -4.05
CA THR A 56 -0.49 -11.35 -3.22
C THR A 56 -1.69 -10.76 -2.50
N GLN A 57 -1.46 -9.59 -1.91
CA GLN A 57 -2.46 -8.89 -1.11
C GLN A 57 -3.33 -7.96 -1.96
N GLN A 58 -2.97 -7.77 -3.24
CA GLN A 58 -3.58 -6.80 -4.16
C GLN A 58 -3.58 -5.37 -3.58
N LEU A 59 -2.50 -4.99 -2.90
CA LEU A 59 -2.35 -3.66 -2.31
C LEU A 59 -2.00 -2.64 -3.38
N ALA A 60 -2.63 -1.47 -3.30
CA ALA A 60 -2.27 -0.32 -4.10
C ALA A 60 -0.92 0.26 -3.64
N ALA A 61 -0.12 0.75 -4.58
CA ALA A 61 0.85 1.79 -4.33
C ALA A 61 0.05 3.09 -4.17
N VAL A 62 -0.03 3.60 -2.94
CA VAL A 62 -0.90 4.74 -2.62
C VAL A 62 -0.24 6.04 -3.09
N ASP A 63 -0.91 6.75 -3.98
CA ASP A 63 -0.44 8.05 -4.47
C ASP A 63 -0.33 9.10 -3.37
N GLU A 64 0.64 9.99 -3.54
CA GLU A 64 0.96 11.06 -2.60
C GLU A 64 -0.23 12.01 -2.35
N ASP A 65 -1.04 12.30 -3.37
CA ASP A 65 -2.22 13.16 -3.24
C ASP A 65 -3.28 12.56 -2.29
N LEU A 66 -3.49 11.25 -2.33
CA LEU A 66 -4.38 10.53 -1.43
C LEU A 66 -3.81 10.49 -0.02
N LEU A 67 -2.51 10.19 0.12
CA LEU A 67 -1.84 10.22 1.43
C LEU A 67 -1.95 11.61 2.09
N GLN A 68 -1.84 12.69 1.31
CA GLN A 68 -2.02 14.06 1.78
C GLN A 68 -3.47 14.36 2.15
N ALA A 69 -4.44 13.96 1.32
CA ALA A 69 -5.88 14.14 1.58
C ALA A 69 -6.34 13.45 2.87
N LEU A 70 -5.73 12.30 3.20
CA LEU A 70 -5.98 11.58 4.44
C LEU A 70 -5.09 12.01 5.61
N HIS A 71 -4.20 12.98 5.41
CA HIS A 71 -3.22 13.44 6.39
C HIS A 71 -2.35 12.32 6.99
N VAL A 72 -1.94 11.34 6.19
CA VAL A 72 -1.08 10.22 6.63
C VAL A 72 0.27 10.74 7.12
N ASP A 73 0.71 10.23 8.27
CA ASP A 73 1.84 10.75 9.05
C ASP A 73 3.20 10.13 8.70
N THR A 74 3.20 9.08 7.87
CA THR A 74 4.36 8.25 7.59
C THR A 74 4.59 8.10 6.09
N ARG A 75 5.82 7.75 5.70
CA ARG A 75 6.16 7.28 4.36
C ARG A 75 7.02 6.04 4.49
N GLY A 76 6.75 5.04 3.65
CA GLY A 76 7.49 3.79 3.67
C GLY A 76 8.86 3.93 3.03
N VAL A 77 9.86 3.33 3.65
CA VAL A 77 11.16 3.07 3.03
C VAL A 77 11.30 1.57 2.94
N ALA A 78 11.28 1.04 1.71
CA ALA A 78 11.34 -0.38 1.46
C ALA A 78 12.55 -0.71 0.58
N SER A 79 13.14 -1.88 0.81
CA SER A 79 14.04 -2.49 -0.17
C SER A 79 13.25 -2.82 -1.44
N GLY A 80 13.90 -2.66 -2.59
CA GLY A 80 13.38 -3.18 -3.84
C GLY A 80 13.36 -4.71 -3.85
N ASP A 81 12.73 -5.28 -4.88
CA ASP A 81 12.79 -6.70 -5.13
C ASP A 81 14.24 -7.15 -5.44
N PRO A 82 14.57 -8.45 -5.27
CA PRO A 82 15.87 -8.97 -5.65
C PRO A 82 16.25 -8.57 -7.08
N ALA A 83 17.52 -8.24 -7.30
CA ALA A 83 18.00 -7.76 -8.60
C ALA A 83 17.66 -8.75 -9.73
N GLY A 84 16.99 -8.25 -10.77
CA GLY A 84 16.55 -9.05 -11.92
C GLY A 84 15.29 -9.88 -11.71
N TRP A 85 14.75 -9.94 -10.48
CA TRP A 85 13.47 -10.58 -10.24
C TRP A 85 12.32 -9.72 -10.78
N LYS A 86 11.40 -10.37 -11.48
CA LYS A 86 10.13 -9.78 -11.90
C LYS A 86 9.03 -10.81 -11.70
N PRO A 87 7.85 -10.40 -11.23
CA PRO A 87 6.72 -11.31 -11.12
C PRO A 87 6.33 -11.80 -12.53
N CYS A 88 6.35 -13.12 -12.72
CA CYS A 88 5.87 -13.77 -13.93
C CYS A 88 4.43 -14.24 -13.68
N ILE A 89 3.46 -13.45 -14.15
CA ILE A 89 2.05 -13.82 -14.09
C ILE A 89 1.76 -14.75 -15.27
N ARG A 90 1.23 -15.93 -14.98
CA ARG A 90 0.83 -16.94 -15.97
C ARG A 90 -0.69 -17.06 -15.97
N GLU A 91 -1.25 -17.24 -17.15
CA GLU A 91 -2.68 -17.45 -17.36
C GLU A 91 -2.93 -18.96 -17.51
N GLU A 92 -3.68 -19.55 -16.58
CA GLU A 92 -3.94 -20.98 -16.47
C GLU A 92 -5.45 -21.27 -16.45
N GLY A 93 -6.08 -21.15 -17.62
CA GLY A 93 -7.51 -21.37 -17.79
C GLY A 93 -8.34 -20.40 -16.94
N ARG A 94 -8.93 -20.90 -15.84
CA ARG A 94 -9.75 -20.09 -14.90
C ARG A 94 -8.94 -19.35 -13.83
N TYR A 95 -7.62 -19.50 -13.83
CA TYR A 95 -6.74 -18.93 -12.81
C TYR A 95 -5.64 -18.09 -13.43
N ARG A 96 -5.19 -17.10 -12.67
CA ARG A 96 -3.87 -16.47 -12.81
C ARG A 96 -2.95 -17.05 -11.76
N SER A 97 -1.73 -17.40 -12.12
CA SER A 97 -0.72 -17.88 -11.17
C SER A 97 0.54 -17.03 -11.24
N PHE A 98 1.27 -16.93 -10.13
CA PHE A 98 2.63 -16.39 -10.13
C PHE A 98 3.44 -17.04 -9.01
N THR A 99 4.77 -17.04 -9.16
CA THR A 99 5.70 -17.45 -8.10
C THR A 99 6.37 -16.20 -7.54
N ASP A 100 6.29 -16.01 -6.23
CA ASP A 100 6.90 -14.85 -5.57
C ASP A 100 8.43 -14.97 -5.45
N ALA A 101 9.08 -13.91 -4.96
CA ALA A 101 10.54 -13.86 -4.81
C ALA A 101 11.11 -14.93 -3.85
N TRP A 102 10.26 -15.58 -3.07
CA TRP A 102 10.61 -16.62 -2.12
C TRP A 102 10.36 -18.04 -2.66
N GLY A 103 9.90 -18.15 -3.91
CA GLY A 103 9.60 -19.44 -4.53
C GLY A 103 8.21 -19.99 -4.21
N LEU A 104 7.32 -19.21 -3.56
CA LEU A 104 5.96 -19.67 -3.31
C LEU A 104 5.06 -19.37 -4.51
N SER A 105 4.40 -20.41 -5.02
CA SER A 105 3.41 -20.28 -6.08
C SER A 105 2.03 -19.93 -5.52
N ARG A 106 1.40 -18.91 -6.10
CA ARG A 106 0.08 -18.41 -5.73
C ARG A 106 -0.84 -18.46 -6.94
N ARG A 107 -2.13 -18.69 -6.69
CA ARG A 107 -3.17 -18.75 -7.73
C ARG A 107 -4.35 -17.87 -7.33
N MET A 108 -4.86 -17.10 -8.28
CA MET A 108 -6.01 -16.23 -8.14
C MET A 108 -7.05 -16.62 -9.20
N PRO A 109 -8.31 -16.90 -8.82
CA PRO A 109 -9.38 -17.06 -9.80
C PRO A 109 -9.54 -15.79 -10.65
N ARG A 110 -9.97 -15.97 -11.91
CA ARG A 110 -10.41 -14.85 -12.76
C ARG A 110 -11.81 -14.37 -12.36
#